data_AF-A0A1X6ZC01-F1
#
_entry.id   AF-A0A1X6ZC01-F1
#
_cell.length_a   1.000
_cell.length_b   1.000
_cell.length_c   1.000
_cell.angle_alpha   90.00
_cell.angle_beta   90.00
_cell.angle_gamma   90.00
#
_symmetry.space_group_name_H-M   'P 1'
#
loop_
_entity.id
_entity.type
_entity.pdbx_description
1 polymer ?
#
loop_
_entity_poly.entity_id
_entity_poly.type
_entity_poly.pdbx_seq_one_letter_code
_entity_poly.pdbx_strand_id
1 'polypeptide(L)'
;MRRRARAALLGPVPALLAATLASADPADTAAARCAALWEGYARYADLSAYLDGAAAARADARRYRDRAVRETGDADAVDAYIARTAPDRVRMIDAAIHAGDRASREIFERALQRCP
;
A
#
# COMPACT_ATOMS: atom_id res chain seq x y z
N MET A 1 75.78 0.92 -2.57
CA MET A 1 74.65 1.79 -2.19
C MET A 1 73.61 1.76 -3.31
N ARG A 2 72.50 1.04 -3.13
CA ARG A 2 71.48 0.77 -4.18
C ARG A 2 70.07 0.77 -3.60
N ARG A 3 69.16 1.43 -4.33
CA ARG A 3 67.68 1.27 -4.40
C ARG A 3 66.88 1.96 -3.27
N ARG A 4 66.48 3.23 -3.46
CA ARG A 4 65.25 3.71 -4.15
C ARG A 4 63.95 3.17 -3.55
N ALA A 5 63.26 4.08 -2.88
CA ALA A 5 61.90 3.99 -2.37
C ALA A 5 60.91 3.49 -3.43
N ARG A 6 59.98 2.63 -3.01
CA ARG A 6 58.77 2.32 -3.77
C ARG A 6 57.57 2.73 -2.92
N ALA A 7 56.92 3.78 -3.39
CA ALA A 7 55.64 4.27 -2.92
C ALA A 7 54.60 3.15 -2.98
N ALA A 8 53.95 2.89 -1.85
CA ALA A 8 52.77 2.04 -1.79
C ALA A 8 51.62 2.79 -2.47
N LEU A 9 51.21 2.28 -3.63
CA LEU A 9 50.07 2.76 -4.40
C LEU A 9 48.79 2.60 -3.56
N LEU A 10 48.23 3.74 -3.14
CA LEU A 10 46.85 3.90 -2.72
C LEU A 10 45.94 3.56 -3.92
N GLY A 11 45.41 2.35 -3.95
CA GLY A 11 44.34 1.98 -4.89
C GLY A 11 43.00 2.52 -4.37
N PRO A 12 42.22 3.25 -5.17
CA PRO A 12 40.87 3.66 -4.79
C PRO A 12 39.97 2.42 -4.80
N VAL A 13 39.50 2.02 -3.62
CA VAL A 13 38.40 1.05 -3.49
C VAL A 13 37.16 1.74 -4.06
N PRO A 14 36.55 1.26 -5.15
CA PRO A 14 35.26 1.76 -5.58
C PRO A 14 34.26 1.27 -4.54
N ALA A 15 33.85 2.18 -3.65
CA ALA A 15 32.72 1.97 -2.77
C ALA A 15 31.48 1.81 -3.67
N LEU A 16 31.16 0.57 -4.01
CA LEU A 16 29.87 0.15 -4.53
C LEU A 16 28.84 0.52 -3.47
N LEU A 17 28.27 1.71 -3.61
CA LEU A 17 27.04 2.13 -2.96
C LEU A 17 25.95 1.16 -3.41
N ALA A 18 25.83 0.05 -2.68
CA ALA A 18 24.63 -0.77 -2.68
C ALA A 18 23.50 0.15 -2.22
N ALA A 19 22.76 0.70 -3.20
CA ALA A 19 21.48 1.32 -2.94
C ALA A 19 20.58 0.22 -2.40
N THR A 20 20.54 0.08 -1.08
CA THR A 20 19.48 -0.65 -0.40
C THR A 20 18.20 0.08 -0.75
N LEU A 21 17.41 -0.48 -1.68
CA LEU A 21 16.01 -0.13 -1.85
C LEU A 21 15.36 -0.38 -0.48
N ALA A 22 15.27 0.66 0.34
CA ALA A 22 14.48 0.60 1.54
C ALA A 22 13.04 0.36 1.07
N SER A 23 12.56 -0.87 1.22
CA SER A 23 11.17 -1.24 0.95
C SER A 23 10.28 -0.34 1.80
N ALA A 24 9.50 0.53 1.16
CA ALA A 24 8.53 1.34 1.87
C ALA A 24 7.51 0.41 2.53
N ASP A 25 7.15 0.66 3.80
CA ASP A 25 6.08 -0.08 4.46
C ASP A 25 4.77 0.15 3.67
N PRO A 26 4.03 -0.91 3.30
CA PRO A 26 2.73 -0.76 2.64
C PRO A 26 1.80 0.23 3.36
N ALA A 27 1.84 0.33 4.69
CA ALA A 27 1.01 1.24 5.47
C ALA A 27 1.25 2.73 5.13
N ASP A 28 2.46 3.08 4.70
CA ASP A 28 2.83 4.44 4.32
C ASP A 28 2.40 4.79 2.89
N THR A 29 2.15 3.78 2.06
CA THR A 29 1.72 4.00 0.68
C THR A 29 0.25 4.38 0.59
N ALA A 30 -0.06 5.40 -0.22
CA ALA A 30 -1.46 5.72 -0.54
C ALA A 30 -2.11 4.58 -1.31
N ALA A 31 -1.35 3.91 -2.19
CA ALA A 31 -1.84 2.83 -3.02
C ALA A 31 -2.32 1.63 -2.19
N ALA A 32 -1.56 1.16 -1.18
CA ALA A 32 -2.02 0.03 -0.36
C ALA A 32 -3.25 0.40 0.49
N ARG A 33 -3.31 1.63 1.00
CA ARG A 33 -4.49 2.14 1.71
C ARG A 33 -5.74 2.16 0.82
N CYS A 34 -5.60 2.59 -0.42
CA CYS A 34 -6.69 2.56 -1.41
C CYS A 34 -7.07 1.13 -1.81
N ALA A 35 -6.10 0.23 -1.96
CA ALA A 35 -6.38 -1.18 -2.23
C ALA A 35 -7.21 -1.81 -1.11
N ALA A 36 -6.84 -1.57 0.16
CA ALA A 36 -7.58 -2.04 1.31
C ALA A 36 -8.98 -1.41 1.42
N LEU A 37 -9.14 -0.13 1.06
CA LEU A 37 -10.44 0.53 1.01
C LEU A 37 -11.38 -0.14 0.01
N TRP A 38 -10.92 -0.31 -1.23
CA TRP A 38 -11.74 -0.89 -2.30
C TRP A 38 -12.01 -2.38 -2.10
N GLU A 39 -11.07 -3.12 -1.53
CA GLU A 39 -11.30 -4.51 -1.13
C GLU A 39 -12.37 -4.60 -0.03
N GLY A 40 -12.32 -3.71 0.97
CA GLY A 40 -13.36 -3.60 1.99
C GLY A 40 -14.72 -3.21 1.42
N TYR A 41 -14.75 -2.27 0.48
CA TYR A 41 -15.96 -1.88 -0.24
C TYR A 41 -16.57 -3.08 -0.97
N ALA A 42 -15.77 -3.81 -1.75
CA ALA A 42 -16.24 -4.97 -2.49
C ALA A 42 -16.85 -6.02 -1.56
N ARG A 43 -16.19 -6.33 -0.44
CA ARG A 43 -16.71 -7.27 0.55
C ARG A 43 -18.02 -6.81 1.17
N TYR A 44 -18.14 -5.52 1.50
CA TYR A 44 -19.40 -5.00 2.03
C TYR A 44 -20.51 -5.03 0.98
N ALA A 45 -20.21 -4.70 -0.27
CA ALA A 45 -21.17 -4.75 -1.37
C ALA A 45 -21.67 -6.18 -1.66
N ASP A 46 -20.85 -7.23 -1.44
CA ASP A 46 -21.33 -8.62 -1.54
C ASP A 46 -22.34 -8.98 -0.42
N LEU A 47 -22.23 -8.32 0.74
CA LEU A 47 -23.02 -8.64 1.94
C LEU A 47 -24.26 -7.74 2.09
N SER A 48 -24.29 -6.61 1.39
CA SER A 48 -25.25 -5.54 1.61
C SER A 48 -26.22 -5.42 0.44
N ALA A 49 -27.52 -5.34 0.74
CA ALA A 49 -28.53 -5.01 -0.27
C ALA A 49 -28.50 -3.52 -0.69
N TYR A 50 -27.69 -2.69 -0.04
CA TYR A 50 -27.64 -1.24 -0.27
C TYR A 50 -26.55 -0.80 -1.25
N LEU A 51 -25.54 -1.65 -1.48
CA LEU A 51 -24.40 -1.31 -2.32
C LEU A 51 -24.23 -2.34 -3.43
N ASP A 52 -24.18 -1.84 -4.66
CA ASP A 52 -23.79 -2.60 -5.84
C ASP A 52 -22.30 -2.37 -6.16
N GLY A 53 -21.82 -2.94 -7.27
CA GLY A 53 -20.51 -2.61 -7.83
C GLY A 53 -19.33 -3.37 -7.23
N ALA A 54 -19.57 -4.46 -6.50
CA ALA A 54 -18.51 -5.29 -5.92
C ALA A 54 -17.46 -5.73 -6.97
N ALA A 55 -17.87 -6.00 -8.21
CA ALA A 55 -16.95 -6.35 -9.29
C ALA A 55 -16.02 -5.18 -9.70
N ALA A 56 -16.57 -3.97 -9.80
CA ALA A 56 -15.80 -2.76 -10.10
C ALA A 56 -14.85 -2.41 -8.96
N ALA A 57 -15.34 -2.45 -7.71
CA ALA A 57 -14.53 -2.24 -6.53
C ALA A 57 -13.35 -3.24 -6.42
N ARG A 58 -13.55 -4.52 -6.76
CA ARG A 58 -12.43 -5.48 -6.83
C ARG A 58 -11.42 -5.12 -7.93
N ALA A 59 -11.88 -4.56 -9.05
CA ALA A 59 -10.98 -4.11 -10.11
C ALA A 59 -10.14 -2.91 -9.66
N ASP A 60 -10.75 -1.95 -8.96
CA ASP A 60 -10.05 -0.82 -8.34
C ASP A 60 -9.06 -1.31 -7.28
N ALA A 61 -9.47 -2.24 -6.41
CA ALA A 61 -8.61 -2.85 -5.40
C ALA A 61 -7.36 -3.47 -6.04
N ARG A 62 -7.53 -4.25 -7.12
CA ARG A 62 -6.41 -4.83 -7.88
C ARG A 62 -5.51 -3.77 -8.50
N ARG A 63 -6.07 -2.74 -9.14
CA ARG A 63 -5.29 -1.63 -9.72
C ARG A 63 -4.39 -0.97 -8.68
N TYR A 64 -4.94 -0.68 -7.51
CA TYR A 64 -4.20 -0.06 -6.42
C TYR A 64 -3.19 -1.01 -5.77
N ARG A 65 -3.53 -2.30 -5.63
CA ARG A 65 -2.61 -3.33 -5.15
C ARG A 65 -1.39 -3.41 -6.06
N ASP A 66 -1.58 -3.49 -7.38
CA ASP A 66 -0.46 -3.57 -8.32
C ASP A 66 0.42 -2.32 -8.28
N ARG A 67 -0.18 -1.14 -8.05
CA ARG A 67 0.58 0.08 -7.83
C ARG A 67 1.39 0.02 -6.53
N ALA A 68 0.79 -0.43 -5.44
CA ALA A 68 1.47 -0.57 -4.15
C ALA A 68 2.65 -1.55 -4.23
N VAL A 69 2.49 -2.66 -4.96
CA VAL A 69 3.59 -3.61 -5.20
C VAL A 69 4.75 -2.94 -5.94
N ARG A 70 4.47 -2.09 -6.93
CA ARG A 70 5.53 -1.34 -7.63
C ARG A 70 6.22 -0.30 -6.74
N GLU A 71 5.48 0.34 -5.83
CA GLU A 71 6.00 1.36 -4.91
C GLU A 71 6.83 0.75 -3.77
N THR A 72 6.46 -0.43 -3.29
CA THR A 72 7.09 -1.10 -2.13
C THR A 72 8.16 -2.13 -2.53
N GLY A 73 8.00 -2.76 -3.70
CA GLY A 73 8.82 -3.90 -4.13
C GLY A 73 8.47 -5.22 -3.43
N ASP A 74 7.42 -5.26 -2.62
CA ASP A 74 7.05 -6.42 -1.80
C ASP A 74 5.56 -6.74 -1.94
N ALA A 75 5.26 -7.75 -2.77
CA ALA A 75 3.90 -8.20 -3.01
C ALA A 75 3.24 -8.83 -1.78
N ASP A 76 4.00 -9.63 -1.03
CA ASP A 76 3.48 -10.37 0.11
C ASP A 76 3.15 -9.42 1.27
N ALA A 77 4.00 -8.42 1.51
CA ALA A 77 3.73 -7.39 2.51
C ALA A 77 2.48 -6.57 2.17
N VAL A 78 2.31 -6.19 0.89
CA VAL A 78 1.12 -5.47 0.41
C VAL A 78 -0.14 -6.32 0.58
N ASP A 79 -0.11 -7.58 0.17
CA ASP A 79 -1.26 -8.48 0.28
C ASP A 79 -1.62 -8.75 1.74
N ALA A 80 -0.62 -8.95 2.60
CA ALA A 80 -0.83 -9.09 4.03
C ALA A 80 -1.42 -7.82 4.65
N TYR A 81 -0.99 -6.63 4.22
CA TYR A 81 -1.57 -5.35 4.66
C TYR A 81 -3.05 -5.24 4.26
N ILE A 82 -3.38 -5.52 2.99
CA ILE A 82 -4.75 -5.47 2.48
C ILE A 82 -5.63 -6.46 3.25
N ALA A 83 -5.17 -7.70 3.43
CA ALA A 83 -5.90 -8.74 4.14
C ALA A 83 -6.21 -8.36 5.59
N ARG A 84 -5.25 -7.73 6.30
CA ARG A 84 -5.46 -7.24 7.67
C ARG A 84 -6.39 -6.03 7.75
N THR A 85 -6.30 -5.11 6.78
CA THR A 85 -6.96 -3.79 6.87
C THR A 85 -8.37 -3.77 6.25
N ALA A 86 -8.63 -4.54 5.21
CA ALA A 86 -9.92 -4.56 4.52
C ALA A 86 -11.12 -4.88 5.45
N PRO A 87 -11.03 -5.81 6.43
CA PRO A 87 -12.11 -6.04 7.40
C PRO A 87 -12.50 -4.80 8.21
N ASP A 88 -11.53 -3.96 8.59
CA ASP A 88 -11.83 -2.71 9.30
C ASP A 88 -12.51 -1.69 8.39
N ARG A 89 -12.20 -1.72 7.09
CA ARG A 89 -12.91 -0.91 6.08
C ARG A 89 -14.36 -1.36 5.91
N VAL A 90 -14.64 -2.66 5.96
CA VAL A 90 -16.02 -3.18 5.99
C VAL A 90 -16.79 -2.59 7.18
N ARG A 91 -16.22 -2.65 8.40
CA ARG A 91 -16.86 -2.11 9.60
C ARG A 91 -17.11 -0.60 9.52
N MET A 92 -16.15 0.15 8.95
CA MET A 92 -16.30 1.59 8.72
C MET A 92 -17.44 1.89 7.75
N ILE A 93 -17.59 1.11 6.68
CA ILE A 93 -18.65 1.28 5.69
C ILE A 93 -20.02 0.90 6.28
N ASP A 94 -20.10 -0.20 7.02
CA ASP A 94 -21.30 -0.61 7.73
C ASP A 94 -21.77 0.48 8.72
N ALA A 95 -20.85 1.01 9.52
CA ALA A 95 -21.15 2.11 10.44
C ALA A 95 -21.64 3.37 9.70
N ALA A 96 -21.02 3.71 8.56
CA ALA A 96 -21.40 4.86 7.76
C ALA A 96 -22.80 4.72 7.10
N ILE A 97 -23.12 3.53 6.59
CA ILE A 97 -24.32 3.28 5.78
C ILE A 97 -25.47 2.78 6.64
N HIS A 98 -25.26 1.69 7.40
CA HIS A 98 -26.32 1.03 8.14
C HIS A 98 -26.58 1.71 9.48
N ALA A 99 -25.53 1.98 10.27
CA ALA A 99 -25.68 2.64 11.57
C ALA A 99 -25.91 4.16 11.43
N GLY A 100 -25.70 4.74 10.24
CA GLY A 100 -25.85 6.17 9.99
C GLY A 100 -24.86 7.03 10.77
N ASP A 101 -23.72 6.47 11.20
CA ASP A 101 -22.71 7.17 11.97
C ASP A 101 -22.06 8.27 11.11
N ARG A 102 -22.29 9.52 11.51
CA ARG A 102 -21.84 10.69 10.75
C ARG A 102 -20.31 10.75 10.63
N ALA A 103 -19.58 10.44 11.69
CA ALA A 103 -18.12 10.51 11.69
C ALA A 103 -17.54 9.45 10.73
N SER A 104 -18.09 8.24 10.78
CA SER A 104 -17.72 7.13 9.89
C SER A 104 -18.03 7.45 8.45
N ARG A 105 -19.20 8.05 8.16
CA ARG A 105 -19.57 8.51 6.82
C ARG A 105 -18.58 9.57 6.30
N GLU A 106 -18.26 10.58 7.09
CA GLU A 106 -17.30 11.61 6.68
C GLU A 106 -15.89 11.01 6.45
N ILE A 107 -15.46 10.05 7.27
CA ILE A 107 -14.18 9.35 7.07
C ILE A 107 -14.21 8.54 5.77
N PHE A 108 -15.30 7.81 5.52
CA PHE A 108 -15.47 6.99 4.33
C PHE A 108 -15.52 7.83 3.05
N GLU A 109 -16.31 8.90 3.02
CA GLU A 109 -16.39 9.82 1.86
C GLU A 109 -15.03 10.45 1.55
N ARG A 110 -14.30 10.92 2.58
CA ARG A 110 -12.91 11.41 2.40
C ARG A 110 -11.96 10.32 1.92
N ALA A 111 -12.19 9.06 2.28
CA ALA A 111 -11.38 7.96 1.78
C ALA A 111 -11.64 7.72 0.29
N LEU A 112 -12.90 7.72 -0.14
CA LEU A 112 -13.28 7.61 -1.56
C LEU A 112 -12.69 8.76 -2.40
N GLN A 113 -12.75 10.00 -1.92
CA GLN A 113 -12.17 11.16 -2.61
C GLN A 113 -10.64 11.06 -2.81
N ARG A 114 -9.95 10.34 -1.93
CA ARG A 114 -8.49 10.13 -2.00
C ARG A 114 -8.09 8.92 -2.86
N CYS A 115 -9.05 8.08 -3.22
CA CYS A 115 -8.83 6.82 -3.93
C CYS A 115 -9.71 6.73 -5.19
N PRO A 116 -9.50 7.62 -6.18
CA PRO A 116 -10.31 7.65 -7.41
C PRO A 116 -10.13 6.41 -8.31
#